data_AF-A0A1C6LXL7-F1
#
_entry.id   AF-A0A1C6LXL7-F1
#
_cell.length_a   1.000
_cell.length_b   1.000
_cell.length_c   1.000
_cell.angle_alpha   90.00
_cell.angle_beta   90.00
_cell.angle_gamma   90.00
#
_symmetry.space_group_name_H-M   'P 1'
#
loop_
_entity.id
_entity.type
_entity.pdbx_description
1 polymer ?
#
loop_
_entity_poly.entity_id
_entity_poly.type
_entity_poly.pdbx_seq_one_letter_code
_entity_poly.pdbx_strand_id
1 'polypeptide(L)'
;MKDAAEVLNDLGKSWNVQVNSSAALAGAVASAAAKDDQQRREDNREPLRRKPGLRGLSANEVGLSVELTPWEVLHALGRATVLARQGAGRGLAEHWGCLKYCQALEGRSSQYIALSEEGLNPARHYKTVQSGELGVGFALAVAERVVRKRYPDHSVSLLDAGIALQAGWALVGKDVKRRDWVRLRPDFLLEAWKPGQPSKVFPVACRGSHSKTSYAYTQLAGASAQVEAVHVGPWNQTPCLVVSTELLGQGGITVHMLHAPGDGTLHVAPEDPGADANLCLEDRNIYPDVRIPADDNGDEQRVSGFQVLPEDQAWFRRALLRAGAAGLMAFTGGGEPTAQYLTGRQGKRHFEGFTHAGTGIVQDIDPQIRGIRFIGTDHVFRLNGKRVEAFSGLAADLFKYLRDGDVERYRREAHALRATWRSARGKDDYDGPVSIREDGTVMAMQLLPEVRRKRPRKTGA
;
A
#
# COMPACT_ATOMS: atom_id res chain seq x y z
N MET A 1 -9.05 14.72 26.68
CA MET A 1 -8.03 14.67 25.61
C MET A 1 -6.77 14.06 26.21
N LYS A 2 -6.28 12.94 25.65
CA LYS A 2 -5.10 12.21 26.18
C LYS A 2 -3.85 13.09 26.19
N ASP A 3 -2.85 12.81 27.01
CA ASP A 3 -1.56 13.50 26.90
C ASP A 3 -0.81 13.06 25.62
N ALA A 4 0.05 13.91 25.06
CA ALA A 4 0.78 13.59 23.84
C ALA A 4 1.73 12.38 24.03
N ALA A 5 2.37 12.24 25.20
CA ALA A 5 3.22 11.09 25.50
C ALA A 5 2.40 9.79 25.57
N GLU A 6 1.18 9.86 26.13
CA GLU A 6 0.26 8.74 26.19
C GLU A 6 -0.16 8.28 24.78
N VAL A 7 -0.44 9.23 23.88
CA VAL A 7 -0.77 8.92 22.47
C VAL A 7 0.39 8.24 21.76
N LEU A 8 1.62 8.74 21.92
CA LEU A 8 2.81 8.14 21.31
C LEU A 8 3.03 6.70 21.82
N ASN A 9 2.86 6.47 23.11
CA ASN A 9 2.95 5.14 23.70
C ASN A 9 1.87 4.20 23.15
N ASP A 10 0.61 4.65 23.07
CA ASP A 10 -0.50 3.85 22.54
C ASP A 10 -0.32 3.47 21.06
N LEU A 11 0.29 4.34 20.26
CA LEU A 11 0.62 4.07 18.86
C LEU A 11 1.65 2.95 18.69
N GLY A 12 2.58 2.81 19.64
CA GLY A 12 3.62 1.78 19.64
C GLY A 12 3.19 0.44 20.28
N LYS A 13 2.05 0.41 20.98
CA LYS A 13 1.54 -0.81 21.61
C LYS A 13 0.93 -1.75 20.59
N SER A 14 1.20 -3.03 20.77
CA SER A 14 0.67 -4.10 19.93
C SER A 14 -0.70 -4.55 20.43
N TRP A 15 -1.61 -4.79 19.49
CA TRP A 15 -3.00 -5.14 19.75
C TRP A 15 -3.50 -6.11 18.67
N ASN A 16 -4.53 -6.89 18.99
CA ASN A 16 -5.13 -7.79 18.02
C ASN A 16 -6.05 -7.05 17.03
N VAL A 17 -6.01 -7.49 15.78
CA VAL A 17 -6.98 -7.13 14.73
C VAL A 17 -7.67 -8.41 14.32
N GLN A 18 -9.00 -8.43 14.34
CA GLN A 18 -9.76 -9.61 13.96
C GLN A 18 -9.62 -9.86 12.45
N VAL A 19 -9.48 -11.12 12.07
CA VAL A 19 -9.46 -11.52 10.66
C VAL A 19 -10.56 -12.53 10.41
N ASN A 20 -11.47 -12.20 9.49
CA ASN A 20 -12.47 -13.13 9.00
C ASN A 20 -12.08 -13.60 7.60
N SER A 21 -11.68 -14.87 7.50
CA SER A 21 -11.34 -15.53 6.25
C SER A 21 -11.90 -16.94 6.22
N SER A 22 -13.22 -17.05 6.09
CA SER A 22 -13.95 -18.32 6.21
C SER A 22 -14.64 -18.75 4.91
N ALA A 23 -14.99 -20.04 4.82
CA ALA A 23 -15.85 -20.53 3.74
C ALA A 23 -17.24 -19.87 3.75
N ALA A 24 -17.76 -19.55 4.95
CA ALA A 24 -19.01 -18.80 5.09
C ALA A 24 -18.92 -17.39 4.49
N LEU A 25 -17.79 -16.69 4.71
CA LEU A 25 -17.52 -15.41 4.06
C LEU A 25 -17.49 -15.55 2.54
N ALA A 26 -16.78 -16.55 2.01
CA ALA A 26 -16.74 -16.81 0.57
C ALA A 26 -18.13 -17.05 -0.03
N GLY A 27 -18.96 -17.87 0.64
CA GLY A 27 -20.35 -18.10 0.24
C GLY A 27 -21.20 -16.83 0.27
N ALA A 28 -21.06 -16.01 1.30
CA ALA A 28 -21.78 -14.73 1.40
C ALA A 28 -21.37 -13.73 0.30
N VAL A 29 -20.08 -13.69 -0.06
CA VAL A 29 -19.57 -12.87 -1.17
C VAL A 29 -20.09 -13.36 -2.52
N ALA A 30 -20.14 -14.68 -2.73
CA ALA A 30 -20.71 -15.26 -3.95
C ALA A 30 -22.20 -14.89 -4.10
N SER A 31 -22.98 -15.00 -3.03
CA SER A 31 -24.39 -14.57 -3.02
C SER A 31 -24.54 -13.07 -3.27
N ALA A 32 -23.67 -12.23 -2.69
CA ALA A 32 -23.67 -10.79 -2.95
C ALA A 32 -23.34 -10.46 -4.41
N ALA A 33 -22.39 -11.18 -5.01
CA ALA A 33 -22.04 -11.04 -6.43
C ALA A 33 -23.21 -11.45 -7.35
N ALA A 34 -23.87 -12.57 -7.06
CA ALA A 34 -25.02 -13.02 -7.84
C ALA A 34 -26.19 -12.02 -7.79
N LYS A 35 -26.44 -11.43 -6.61
CA LYS A 35 -27.45 -10.37 -6.44
C LYS A 35 -27.09 -9.10 -7.21
N ASP A 36 -25.83 -8.68 -7.17
CA ASP A 36 -25.34 -7.53 -7.96
C ASP A 36 -25.50 -7.79 -9.46
N ASP A 37 -25.17 -8.99 -9.94
CA ASP A 37 -25.34 -9.35 -11.35
C ASP A 37 -26.80 -9.42 -11.78
N GLN A 38 -27.70 -9.88 -10.91
CA GLN A 38 -29.13 -9.82 -11.17
C GLN A 38 -29.60 -8.37 -11.31
N GLN A 39 -29.24 -7.49 -10.36
CA GLN A 39 -29.60 -6.08 -10.43
C GLN A 39 -29.06 -5.42 -11.69
N ARG A 40 -27.82 -5.73 -12.09
CA ARG A 40 -27.22 -5.18 -13.32
C ARG A 40 -28.00 -5.61 -14.55
N ARG A 41 -28.44 -6.87 -14.63
CA ARG A 41 -29.28 -7.36 -15.74
C ARG A 41 -30.62 -6.63 -15.78
N GLU A 42 -31.25 -6.42 -14.63
CA GLU A 42 -32.49 -5.62 -14.51
C GLU A 42 -32.27 -4.17 -14.98
N ASP A 43 -31.09 -3.61 -14.74
CA ASP A 43 -30.67 -2.28 -15.20
C ASP A 43 -30.19 -2.26 -16.68
N ASN A 44 -30.33 -3.36 -17.44
CA ASN A 44 -29.79 -3.52 -18.81
C ASN A 44 -28.26 -3.33 -18.92
N ARG A 45 -27.52 -3.76 -17.89
CA ARG A 45 -26.06 -3.71 -17.82
C ARG A 45 -25.50 -5.13 -17.77
N GLU A 46 -24.37 -5.33 -18.41
CA GLU A 46 -23.68 -6.62 -18.34
C GLU A 46 -23.20 -6.94 -16.91
N PRO A 47 -23.29 -8.21 -16.49
CA PRO A 47 -22.64 -8.70 -15.28
C PRO A 47 -21.16 -8.35 -15.22
N LEU A 48 -20.62 -8.20 -14.02
CA LEU A 48 -19.18 -7.94 -13.87
C LEU A 48 -18.40 -9.26 -13.96
N ARG A 49 -17.36 -9.28 -14.81
CA ARG A 49 -16.33 -10.31 -14.76
C ARG A 49 -15.63 -10.24 -13.40
N ARG A 50 -15.71 -11.32 -12.61
CA ARG A 50 -15.15 -11.43 -11.25
C ARG A 50 -14.19 -12.60 -11.16
N LYS A 51 -13.22 -12.48 -10.27
CA LYS A 51 -12.22 -13.51 -10.05
C LYS A 51 -12.89 -14.80 -9.57
N PRO A 52 -12.73 -15.94 -10.27
CA PRO A 52 -13.28 -17.20 -9.81
C PRO A 52 -12.42 -17.81 -8.69
N GLY A 53 -12.99 -18.80 -7.98
CA GLY A 53 -12.24 -19.57 -6.99
C GLY A 53 -11.88 -18.81 -5.71
N LEU A 54 -12.56 -17.70 -5.40
CA LEU A 54 -12.39 -17.01 -4.12
C LEU A 54 -12.74 -17.94 -2.96
N ARG A 55 -11.81 -18.06 -2.01
CA ARG A 55 -11.96 -18.88 -0.81
C ARG A 55 -11.28 -18.24 0.39
N GLY A 56 -11.60 -18.74 1.58
CA GLY A 56 -10.93 -18.36 2.82
C GLY A 56 -9.46 -18.80 2.81
N LEU A 57 -8.63 -18.04 3.50
CA LEU A 57 -7.25 -18.37 3.81
C LEU A 57 -7.20 -19.54 4.79
N SER A 58 -6.12 -20.30 4.76
CA SER A 58 -5.89 -21.32 5.77
C SER A 58 -5.57 -20.69 7.13
N ALA A 59 -5.94 -21.39 8.22
CA ALA A 59 -5.67 -20.92 9.58
C ALA A 59 -4.17 -20.69 9.85
N ASN A 60 -3.29 -21.42 9.16
CA ASN A 60 -1.84 -21.29 9.28
C ASN A 60 -1.29 -19.98 8.68
N GLU A 61 -2.03 -19.34 7.77
CA GLU A 61 -1.58 -18.11 7.10
C GLU A 61 -1.91 -16.86 7.90
N VAL A 62 -3.07 -16.80 8.57
CA VAL A 62 -3.57 -15.56 9.19
C VAL A 62 -4.23 -15.75 10.56
N GLY A 63 -4.58 -16.97 10.96
CA GLY A 63 -5.30 -17.22 12.21
C GLY A 63 -6.66 -16.52 12.30
N LEU A 64 -7.18 -16.37 13.54
CA LEU A 64 -8.40 -15.59 13.82
C LEU A 64 -8.10 -14.09 14.09
N SER A 65 -6.86 -13.78 14.41
CA SER A 65 -6.39 -12.42 14.63
C SER A 65 -4.93 -12.27 14.23
N VAL A 66 -4.54 -11.03 13.95
CA VAL A 66 -3.13 -10.65 13.81
C VAL A 66 -2.80 -9.56 14.80
N GLU A 67 -1.59 -9.62 15.36
CA GLU A 67 -1.08 -8.59 16.24
C GLU A 67 -0.42 -7.48 15.42
N LEU A 68 -0.92 -6.25 15.56
CA LEU A 68 -0.43 -5.05 14.89
C LEU A 68 -0.37 -3.88 15.87
N THR A 69 0.54 -2.95 15.65
CA THR A 69 0.48 -1.62 16.28
C THR A 69 -0.29 -0.64 15.38
N PRO A 70 -0.98 0.36 15.95
CA PRO A 70 -1.53 1.46 15.15
C PRO A 70 -0.46 2.12 14.26
N TRP A 71 0.77 2.25 14.75
CA TRP A 71 1.86 2.84 13.98
C TRP A 71 2.28 2.00 12.76
N GLU A 72 2.25 0.68 12.83
CA GLU A 72 2.47 -0.20 11.67
C GLU A 72 1.37 -0.05 10.61
N VAL A 73 0.11 0.14 11.04
CA VAL A 73 -1.02 0.40 10.14
C VAL A 73 -0.84 1.74 9.43
N LEU A 74 -0.44 2.79 10.16
CA LEU A 74 -0.17 4.11 9.59
C LEU A 74 1.07 4.09 8.68
N HIS A 75 2.08 3.28 8.98
CA HIS A 75 3.24 3.10 8.12
C HIS A 75 2.85 2.42 6.80
N ALA A 76 2.03 1.36 6.85
CA ALA A 76 1.50 0.73 5.63
C ALA A 76 0.66 1.72 4.79
N LEU A 77 -0.17 2.55 5.45
CA LEU A 77 -0.93 3.60 4.78
C LEU A 77 0.00 4.67 4.14
N GLY A 78 1.00 5.17 4.87
CA GLY A 78 1.95 6.14 4.34
C GLY A 78 2.68 5.61 3.11
N ARG A 79 3.19 4.37 3.15
CA ARG A 79 3.79 3.70 1.99
C ARG A 79 2.83 3.57 0.80
N ALA A 80 1.54 3.40 1.06
CA ALA A 80 0.53 3.20 0.04
C ALA A 80 0.12 4.51 -0.67
N THR A 81 0.23 5.67 -0.02
CA THR A 81 -0.30 6.94 -0.54
C THR A 81 0.75 7.87 -1.14
N VAL A 82 2.05 7.60 -0.95
CA VAL A 82 3.13 8.52 -1.36
C VAL A 82 3.17 8.85 -2.86
N LEU A 83 2.72 7.93 -3.73
CA LEU A 83 2.66 8.16 -5.18
C LEU A 83 1.28 8.61 -5.68
N ALA A 84 0.29 8.75 -4.80
CA ALA A 84 -1.02 9.22 -5.22
C ALA A 84 -0.89 10.65 -5.79
N ARG A 85 -1.13 10.83 -7.09
CA ARG A 85 -1.41 12.09 -7.83
C ARG A 85 -0.76 13.38 -7.28
N GLN A 86 0.57 13.41 -7.30
CA GLN A 86 1.35 14.57 -6.90
C GLN A 86 1.11 15.80 -7.81
N GLY A 87 0.67 16.89 -7.20
CA GLY A 87 0.79 18.26 -7.69
C GLY A 87 1.31 19.11 -6.52
N ALA A 88 1.92 20.27 -6.78
CA ALA A 88 2.79 20.98 -5.81
C ALA A 88 2.23 21.25 -4.39
N GLY A 89 0.90 21.23 -4.17
CA GLY A 89 0.30 21.37 -2.82
C GLY A 89 -0.13 20.05 -2.16
N ARG A 90 -0.09 18.93 -2.87
CA ARG A 90 -0.57 17.62 -2.38
C ARG A 90 0.51 16.74 -1.78
N GLY A 91 1.79 16.97 -2.12
CA GLY A 91 2.92 16.19 -1.59
C GLY A 91 2.96 16.10 -0.08
N LEU A 92 2.81 17.23 0.62
CA LEU A 92 2.74 17.22 2.08
C LEU A 92 1.53 16.43 2.60
N ALA A 93 0.37 16.62 1.98
CA ALA A 93 -0.88 15.98 2.40
C ALA A 93 -0.93 14.48 2.10
N GLU A 94 -0.24 14.00 1.06
CA GLU A 94 -0.21 12.60 0.65
C GLU A 94 0.90 11.82 1.36
N HIS A 95 2.02 12.48 1.66
CA HIS A 95 3.13 11.89 2.41
C HIS A 95 2.83 11.78 3.90
N TRP A 96 2.37 12.88 4.52
CA TRP A 96 2.06 12.92 5.96
C TRP A 96 0.56 12.75 6.26
N GLY A 97 -0.24 12.41 5.24
CA GLY A 97 -1.68 12.26 5.36
C GLY A 97 -2.12 11.23 6.40
N CYS A 98 -1.30 10.19 6.65
CA CYS A 98 -1.59 9.19 7.66
C CYS A 98 -1.54 9.76 9.10
N LEU A 99 -0.79 10.85 9.35
CA LEU A 99 -0.63 11.42 10.69
C LEU A 99 -1.93 12.00 11.27
N LYS A 100 -2.92 12.33 10.42
CA LYS A 100 -4.26 12.74 10.87
C LYS A 100 -4.99 11.64 11.65
N TYR A 101 -4.50 10.40 11.59
CA TYR A 101 -5.06 9.24 12.29
C TYR A 101 -4.24 8.82 13.52
N CYS A 102 -3.24 9.59 13.95
CA CYS A 102 -2.44 9.28 15.15
C CYS A 102 -3.27 9.11 16.43
N GLN A 103 -4.49 9.65 16.46
CA GLN A 103 -5.42 9.48 17.58
C GLN A 103 -6.68 8.71 17.21
N ALA A 104 -6.83 8.22 15.97
CA ALA A 104 -8.06 7.57 15.52
C ALA A 104 -8.20 6.13 16.03
N LEU A 105 -7.10 5.52 16.45
CA LEU A 105 -7.04 4.12 16.87
C LEU A 105 -6.62 4.04 18.34
N GLU A 106 -7.22 3.11 19.07
CA GLU A 106 -6.82 2.78 20.43
C GLU A 106 -6.94 1.28 20.67
N GLY A 107 -6.18 0.76 21.63
CA GLY A 107 -6.44 -0.55 22.18
C GLY A 107 -7.53 -0.51 23.23
N ARG A 108 -8.38 -1.53 23.25
CA ARG A 108 -9.41 -1.69 24.29
C ARG A 108 -9.11 -2.87 25.21
N SER A 109 -9.80 -2.91 26.35
CA SER A 109 -9.67 -3.94 27.39
C SER A 109 -9.85 -5.38 26.89
N SER A 110 -10.43 -5.58 25.70
CA SER A 110 -10.54 -6.86 25.01
C SER A 110 -9.28 -7.28 24.24
N GLN A 111 -8.16 -6.55 24.33
CA GLN A 111 -6.91 -6.75 23.57
C GLN A 111 -7.03 -6.52 22.06
N TYR A 112 -8.08 -5.85 21.57
CA TYR A 112 -8.25 -5.53 20.15
C TYR A 112 -8.10 -4.04 19.85
N ILE A 113 -7.67 -3.71 18.63
CA ILE A 113 -7.73 -2.33 18.11
C ILE A 113 -9.19 -1.96 17.83
N ALA A 114 -9.58 -0.78 18.26
CA ALA A 114 -10.85 -0.14 17.94
C ALA A 114 -10.65 1.33 17.56
N LEU A 115 -11.73 1.98 17.14
CA LEU A 115 -11.74 3.43 17.02
C LEU A 115 -11.78 4.06 18.41
N SER A 116 -10.94 5.08 18.60
CA SER A 116 -10.99 5.95 19.78
C SER A 116 -12.18 6.89 19.73
N GLU A 117 -12.38 7.70 20.78
CA GLU A 117 -13.39 8.77 20.76
C GLU A 117 -13.20 9.76 19.60
N GLU A 118 -11.96 10.13 19.29
CA GLU A 118 -11.62 10.97 18.12
C GLU A 118 -11.91 10.22 16.81
N GLY A 119 -11.59 8.93 16.75
CA GLY A 119 -11.86 8.08 15.60
C GLY A 119 -13.35 7.86 15.33
N LEU A 120 -14.19 7.89 16.36
CA LEU A 120 -15.65 7.68 16.29
C LEU A 120 -16.42 8.92 15.84
N ASN A 121 -15.85 10.12 16.02
CA ASN A 121 -16.50 11.39 15.73
C ASN A 121 -15.90 12.16 14.54
N PRO A 122 -15.64 11.52 13.37
CA PRO A 122 -15.27 12.29 12.20
C PRO A 122 -16.49 13.11 11.74
N ALA A 123 -16.27 14.34 11.28
CA ALA A 123 -17.29 15.07 10.55
C ALA A 123 -17.83 14.20 9.39
N ARG A 124 -19.12 14.28 9.05
CA ARG A 124 -19.80 13.31 8.17
C ARG A 124 -19.06 13.01 6.85
N HIS A 125 -18.43 14.02 6.24
CA HIS A 125 -17.65 13.88 5.00
C HIS A 125 -16.27 13.20 5.18
N TYR A 126 -15.73 13.19 6.40
CA TYR A 126 -14.49 12.51 6.75
C TYR A 126 -14.67 11.03 7.04
N LYS A 127 -15.89 10.55 7.34
CA LYS A 127 -16.14 9.14 7.67
C LYS A 127 -15.81 8.20 6.50
N THR A 128 -16.21 8.55 5.28
CA THR A 128 -15.89 7.75 4.09
C THR A 128 -14.38 7.75 3.81
N VAL A 129 -13.73 8.91 3.94
CA VAL A 129 -12.28 9.06 3.73
C VAL A 129 -11.52 8.25 4.79
N GLN A 130 -11.89 8.35 6.06
CA GLN A 130 -11.34 7.58 7.16
C GLN A 130 -11.43 6.08 6.92
N SER A 131 -12.62 5.55 6.61
CA SER A 131 -12.74 4.11 6.33
C SER A 131 -11.97 3.68 5.08
N GLY A 132 -11.88 4.52 4.06
CA GLY A 132 -11.11 4.23 2.86
C GLY A 132 -9.62 4.12 3.15
N GLU A 133 -9.04 5.13 3.80
CA GLU A 133 -7.61 5.21 4.09
C GLU A 133 -7.18 4.23 5.18
N LEU A 134 -7.87 4.19 6.33
CA LEU A 134 -7.58 3.18 7.36
C LEU A 134 -7.83 1.76 6.82
N GLY A 135 -8.85 1.60 5.98
CA GLY A 135 -9.12 0.33 5.32
C GLY A 135 -7.94 -0.17 4.49
N VAL A 136 -7.28 0.72 3.73
CA VAL A 136 -6.03 0.43 3.00
C VAL A 136 -4.90 0.06 3.97
N GLY A 137 -4.67 0.85 5.02
CA GLY A 137 -3.61 0.58 6.00
C GLY A 137 -3.72 -0.81 6.64
N PHE A 138 -4.92 -1.16 7.13
CA PHE A 138 -5.17 -2.49 7.70
C PHE A 138 -5.06 -3.59 6.65
N ALA A 139 -5.67 -3.40 5.48
CA ALA A 139 -5.67 -4.40 4.43
C ALA A 139 -4.26 -4.78 3.99
N LEU A 140 -3.39 -3.79 3.78
CA LEU A 140 -2.01 -4.01 3.36
C LEU A 140 -1.14 -4.61 4.47
N ALA A 141 -1.29 -4.14 5.72
CA ALA A 141 -0.59 -4.73 6.86
C ALA A 141 -0.90 -6.22 7.04
N VAL A 142 -2.17 -6.62 6.88
CA VAL A 142 -2.58 -8.04 6.92
C VAL A 142 -2.12 -8.79 5.67
N ALA A 143 -2.32 -8.23 4.47
CA ALA A 143 -2.00 -8.88 3.21
C ALA A 143 -0.51 -9.21 3.09
N GLU A 144 0.36 -8.27 3.47
CA GLU A 144 1.80 -8.52 3.50
C GLU A 144 2.18 -9.65 4.44
N ARG A 145 1.55 -9.72 5.64
CA ARG A 145 1.81 -10.79 6.59
C ARG A 145 1.41 -12.16 6.04
N VAL A 146 0.28 -12.22 5.33
CA VAL A 146 -0.17 -13.43 4.62
C VAL A 146 0.83 -13.84 3.54
N VAL A 147 1.29 -12.90 2.70
CA VAL A 147 2.27 -13.19 1.65
C VAL A 147 3.61 -13.62 2.25
N ARG A 148 4.10 -12.97 3.32
CA ARG A 148 5.31 -13.37 4.05
C ARG A 148 5.18 -14.77 4.66
N LYS A 149 3.98 -15.16 5.13
CA LYS A 149 3.73 -16.51 5.64
C LYS A 149 3.77 -17.57 4.54
N ARG A 150 3.28 -17.25 3.34
CA ARG A 150 3.37 -18.11 2.15
C ARG A 150 4.80 -18.26 1.63
N TYR A 151 5.59 -17.18 1.73
CA TYR A 151 6.93 -17.07 1.17
C TYR A 151 7.93 -16.57 2.24
N PRO A 152 8.27 -17.40 3.24
CA PRO A 152 9.04 -16.96 4.41
C PRO A 152 10.47 -16.49 4.08
N ASP A 153 11.04 -16.98 2.98
CA ASP A 153 12.39 -16.64 2.51
C ASP A 153 12.41 -15.50 1.50
N HIS A 154 11.25 -14.95 1.14
CA HIS A 154 11.12 -13.90 0.15
C HIS A 154 10.95 -12.54 0.82
N SER A 155 11.50 -11.50 0.19
CA SER A 155 11.12 -10.13 0.47
C SER A 155 9.74 -9.87 -0.12
N VAL A 156 8.92 -9.10 0.61
CA VAL A 156 7.60 -8.67 0.15
C VAL A 156 7.61 -7.16 -0.06
N SER A 157 7.36 -6.73 -1.30
CA SER A 157 7.31 -5.33 -1.70
C SER A 157 5.87 -4.90 -2.02
N LEU A 158 5.53 -3.67 -1.63
CA LEU A 158 4.24 -3.03 -1.89
C LEU A 158 4.38 -2.04 -3.05
N LEU A 159 3.46 -2.12 -4.01
CA LEU A 159 3.46 -1.26 -5.19
C LEU A 159 2.07 -0.72 -5.48
N ASP A 160 1.99 0.55 -5.91
CA ASP A 160 0.76 1.13 -6.45
C ASP A 160 0.46 0.50 -7.82
N ALA A 161 -0.68 -0.19 -7.92
CA ALA A 161 -1.03 -0.88 -9.15
C ALA A 161 -1.32 0.09 -10.31
N GLY A 162 -1.89 1.26 -10.01
CA GLY A 162 -2.15 2.29 -11.00
C GLY A 162 -0.86 2.81 -11.62
N ILE A 163 0.15 3.11 -10.80
CA ILE A 163 1.45 3.58 -11.27
C ILE A 163 2.16 2.50 -12.09
N ALA A 164 2.20 1.24 -11.61
CA ALA A 164 2.84 0.16 -12.35
C ALA A 164 2.18 -0.08 -13.72
N LEU A 165 0.85 -0.08 -13.79
CA LEU A 165 0.10 -0.27 -15.03
C LEU A 165 0.19 0.95 -15.97
N GLN A 166 0.34 2.18 -15.46
CA GLN A 166 0.48 3.38 -16.30
C GLN A 166 1.72 3.39 -17.19
N ALA A 167 2.71 2.54 -16.91
CA ALA A 167 3.88 2.38 -17.78
C ALA A 167 3.53 1.84 -19.18
N GLY A 168 2.47 1.03 -19.29
CA GLY A 168 2.10 0.36 -20.54
C GLY A 168 0.69 0.65 -21.03
N TRP A 169 -0.22 1.06 -20.14
CA TRP A 169 -1.62 1.25 -20.48
C TRP A 169 -2.07 2.69 -20.22
N ALA A 170 -2.91 3.22 -21.11
CA ALA A 170 -3.52 4.53 -20.94
C ALA A 170 -4.63 4.49 -19.88
N LEU A 171 -4.31 4.91 -18.64
CA LEU A 171 -5.26 4.92 -17.51
C LEU A 171 -5.86 6.31 -17.19
N VAL A 172 -5.42 7.35 -17.89
CA VAL A 172 -5.86 8.74 -17.70
C VAL A 172 -6.01 9.43 -19.07
N GLY A 173 -6.96 10.37 -19.20
CA GLY A 173 -7.19 11.13 -20.44
C GLY A 173 -8.64 11.14 -20.93
N LYS A 174 -8.91 11.85 -22.04
CA LYS A 174 -10.26 11.97 -22.61
C LYS A 174 -10.81 10.64 -23.15
N ASP A 175 -9.95 9.81 -23.74
CA ASP A 175 -10.32 8.50 -24.30
C ASP A 175 -10.63 7.43 -23.24
N VAL A 176 -10.19 7.69 -22.00
CA VAL A 176 -10.38 6.81 -20.83
C VAL A 176 -11.72 7.07 -20.12
N LYS A 177 -12.23 8.31 -20.17
CA LYS A 177 -13.46 8.71 -19.46
C LYS A 177 -14.72 7.97 -19.92
N ARG A 178 -14.68 7.30 -21.07
CA ARG A 178 -15.79 6.55 -21.67
C ARG A 178 -15.73 5.04 -21.42
N ARG A 179 -14.72 4.54 -20.69
CA ARG A 179 -14.49 3.10 -20.50
C ARG A 179 -14.60 2.72 -19.03
N ASP A 180 -15.75 2.16 -18.63
CA ASP A 180 -16.03 1.77 -17.24
C ASP A 180 -15.01 0.78 -16.67
N TRP A 181 -14.45 -0.08 -17.52
CA TRP A 181 -13.47 -1.10 -17.12
C TRP A 181 -12.11 -0.52 -16.70
N VAL A 182 -11.73 0.69 -17.14
CA VAL A 182 -10.44 1.30 -16.72
C VAL A 182 -10.45 1.61 -15.21
N ARG A 183 -11.64 1.73 -14.62
CA ARG A 183 -11.84 1.89 -13.18
C ARG A 183 -11.76 0.56 -12.42
N LEU A 184 -11.95 -0.57 -13.12
CA LEU A 184 -11.80 -1.91 -12.57
C LEU A 184 -10.32 -2.29 -12.66
N ARG A 185 -9.56 -1.94 -11.63
CA ARG A 185 -8.18 -2.37 -11.44
C ARG A 185 -7.92 -2.56 -9.95
N PRO A 186 -6.98 -3.43 -9.56
CA PRO A 186 -6.56 -3.54 -8.17
C PRO A 186 -6.02 -2.19 -7.67
N ASP A 187 -6.06 -1.99 -6.37
CA ASP A 187 -5.50 -0.78 -5.77
C ASP A 187 -3.97 -0.93 -5.65
N PHE A 188 -3.48 -2.14 -5.36
CA PHE A 188 -2.06 -2.42 -5.15
C PHE A 188 -1.62 -3.74 -5.81
N LEU A 189 -0.31 -3.88 -6.00
CA LEU A 189 0.36 -5.15 -6.28
C LEU A 189 1.29 -5.46 -5.10
N LEU A 190 1.28 -6.70 -4.63
CA LEU A 190 2.34 -7.23 -3.77
C LEU A 190 3.27 -8.10 -4.61
N GLU A 191 4.57 -7.90 -4.45
CA GLU A 191 5.60 -8.76 -5.03
C GLU A 191 6.23 -9.60 -3.93
N ALA A 192 6.29 -10.92 -4.11
CA ALA A 192 7.17 -11.79 -3.33
C ALA A 192 8.37 -12.21 -4.19
N TRP A 193 9.59 -11.89 -3.74
CA TRP A 193 10.81 -12.15 -4.49
C TRP A 193 11.98 -12.57 -3.60
N LYS A 194 12.87 -13.42 -4.13
CA LYS A 194 14.19 -13.66 -3.56
C LYS A 194 15.24 -13.79 -4.67
N PRO A 195 16.52 -13.53 -4.38
CA PRO A 195 17.60 -13.68 -5.35
C PRO A 195 17.59 -15.05 -6.05
N GLY A 196 17.77 -15.05 -7.37
CA GLY A 196 17.78 -16.25 -8.19
C GLY A 196 16.41 -16.89 -8.47
N GLN A 197 15.31 -16.30 -8.00
CA GLN A 197 13.96 -16.77 -8.30
C GLN A 197 13.11 -15.72 -9.02
N PRO A 198 12.14 -16.15 -9.84
CA PRO A 198 11.21 -15.24 -10.47
C PRO A 198 10.28 -14.60 -9.43
N SER A 199 9.84 -13.38 -9.72
CA SER A 199 8.92 -12.63 -8.87
C SER A 199 7.51 -13.23 -8.93
N LYS A 200 6.83 -13.30 -7.79
CA LYS A 200 5.41 -13.66 -7.72
C LYS A 200 4.58 -12.43 -7.41
N VAL A 201 3.59 -12.13 -8.25
CA VAL A 201 2.79 -10.91 -8.18
C VAL A 201 1.37 -11.22 -7.75
N PHE A 202 0.87 -10.46 -6.77
CA PHE A 202 -0.47 -10.58 -6.22
C PHE A 202 -1.20 -9.24 -6.36
N PRO A 203 -2.18 -9.12 -7.28
CA PRO A 203 -3.17 -8.06 -7.24
C PRO A 203 -3.92 -8.04 -5.90
N VAL A 204 -4.01 -6.87 -5.30
CA VAL A 204 -4.74 -6.62 -4.06
C VAL A 204 -5.75 -5.51 -4.27
N ALA A 205 -7.02 -5.79 -3.99
CA ALA A 205 -8.06 -4.79 -3.90
C ALA A 205 -8.48 -4.59 -2.44
N CYS A 206 -8.46 -3.35 -1.98
CA CYS A 206 -8.68 -2.95 -0.60
C CYS A 206 -9.90 -2.04 -0.52
N ARG A 207 -10.79 -2.34 0.43
CA ARG A 207 -11.93 -1.49 0.77
C ARG A 207 -11.99 -1.32 2.27
N GLY A 208 -12.68 -0.27 2.71
CA GLY A 208 -13.07 -0.15 4.11
C GLY A 208 -14.44 0.48 4.24
N SER A 209 -15.09 0.23 5.38
CA SER A 209 -16.37 0.83 5.69
C SER A 209 -16.60 0.93 7.19
N HIS A 210 -17.45 1.87 7.58
CA HIS A 210 -18.10 1.89 8.91
C HIS A 210 -19.50 1.25 8.87
N SER A 211 -19.82 0.57 7.77
CA SER A 211 -21.13 -0.02 7.53
C SER A 211 -21.21 -1.40 8.19
N LYS A 212 -22.41 -2.00 8.20
CA LYS A 212 -22.62 -3.37 8.68
C LYS A 212 -21.86 -4.39 7.80
N THR A 213 -21.55 -5.55 8.37
CA THR A 213 -20.83 -6.66 7.71
C THR A 213 -21.40 -7.07 6.36
N SER A 214 -22.73 -6.98 6.15
CA SER A 214 -23.33 -7.27 4.84
C SER A 214 -22.79 -6.39 3.71
N TYR A 215 -22.38 -5.16 4.02
CA TYR A 215 -21.75 -4.26 3.07
C TYR A 215 -20.32 -4.70 2.71
N ALA A 216 -19.60 -5.34 3.64
CA ALA A 216 -18.30 -5.94 3.36
C ALA A 216 -18.41 -7.03 2.27
N TYR A 217 -19.52 -7.78 2.24
CA TYR A 217 -19.73 -8.80 1.19
C TYR A 217 -19.86 -8.16 -0.20
N THR A 218 -20.63 -7.08 -0.32
CA THR A 218 -20.75 -6.30 -1.55
C THR A 218 -19.42 -5.66 -1.96
N GLN A 219 -18.66 -5.13 -1.00
CA GLN A 219 -17.33 -4.58 -1.25
C GLN A 219 -16.35 -5.64 -1.78
N LEU A 220 -16.33 -6.83 -1.18
CA LEU A 220 -15.50 -7.95 -1.62
C LEU A 220 -15.93 -8.48 -3.00
N ALA A 221 -17.23 -8.52 -3.29
CA ALA A 221 -17.74 -8.88 -4.62
C ALA A 221 -17.28 -7.86 -5.69
N GLY A 222 -17.32 -6.57 -5.39
CA GLY A 222 -16.77 -5.52 -6.27
C GLY A 222 -15.25 -5.60 -6.40
N ALA A 223 -14.54 -5.82 -5.30
CA ALA A 223 -13.08 -6.00 -5.27
C ALA A 223 -12.64 -7.22 -6.11
N SER A 224 -13.44 -8.28 -6.16
CA SER A 224 -13.22 -9.43 -7.03
C SER A 224 -13.19 -9.06 -8.52
N ALA A 225 -14.04 -8.12 -8.96
CA ALA A 225 -14.01 -7.62 -10.34
C ALA A 225 -12.76 -6.77 -10.62
N GLN A 226 -12.23 -6.09 -9.62
CA GLN A 226 -11.04 -5.26 -9.76
C GLN A 226 -9.77 -6.08 -9.94
N VAL A 227 -9.57 -7.12 -9.12
CA VAL A 227 -8.39 -7.98 -9.22
C VAL A 227 -8.44 -8.86 -10.47
N GLU A 228 -9.63 -9.23 -10.95
CA GLU A 228 -9.81 -9.98 -12.20
C GLU A 228 -9.48 -9.16 -13.46
N ALA A 229 -9.40 -7.84 -13.34
CA ALA A 229 -9.00 -7.02 -14.47
C ALA A 229 -7.51 -7.15 -14.81
N VAL A 230 -6.67 -7.73 -13.94
CA VAL A 230 -5.22 -7.86 -14.14
C VAL A 230 -4.80 -9.32 -14.18
N HIS A 231 -4.14 -9.72 -15.28
CA HIS A 231 -3.57 -11.04 -15.47
C HIS A 231 -2.07 -10.94 -15.72
N VAL A 232 -1.28 -11.54 -14.85
CA VAL A 232 0.15 -11.80 -15.07
C VAL A 232 0.27 -13.19 -15.66
N GLY A 233 0.60 -13.27 -16.96
CA GLY A 233 0.68 -14.52 -17.70
C GLY A 233 -0.69 -14.99 -18.24
N PRO A 234 -0.93 -16.32 -18.27
CA PRO A 234 -2.17 -16.89 -18.81
C PRO A 234 -3.42 -16.41 -18.06
N TRP A 235 -4.55 -16.41 -18.77
CA TRP A 235 -5.84 -16.05 -18.21
C TRP A 235 -6.17 -16.89 -16.97
N ASN A 236 -6.77 -16.25 -15.98
CA ASN A 236 -7.19 -16.82 -14.71
C ASN A 236 -6.08 -17.48 -13.83
N GLN A 237 -4.81 -17.42 -14.21
CA GLN A 237 -3.71 -18.01 -13.41
C GLN A 237 -3.05 -17.05 -12.41
N THR A 238 -3.47 -15.80 -12.35
CA THR A 238 -2.92 -14.82 -11.40
C THR A 238 -3.56 -14.98 -10.02
N PRO A 239 -2.80 -15.21 -8.94
CA PRO A 239 -3.32 -15.26 -7.58
C PRO A 239 -3.69 -13.85 -7.13
N CYS A 240 -4.64 -13.70 -6.21
CA CYS A 240 -5.02 -12.37 -5.72
C CYS A 240 -5.49 -12.40 -4.27
N LEU A 241 -5.58 -11.20 -3.69
CA LEU A 241 -6.21 -10.95 -2.39
C LEU A 241 -7.30 -9.89 -2.55
N VAL A 242 -8.47 -10.14 -1.99
CA VAL A 242 -9.53 -9.14 -1.87
C VAL A 242 -9.83 -8.90 -0.41
N VAL A 243 -9.87 -7.63 -0.02
CA VAL A 243 -9.90 -7.23 1.38
C VAL A 243 -10.95 -6.14 1.61
N SER A 244 -11.75 -6.30 2.65
CA SER A 244 -12.66 -5.28 3.16
C SER A 244 -12.45 -5.15 4.67
N THR A 245 -12.12 -3.95 5.13
CA THR A 245 -11.94 -3.63 6.54
C THR A 245 -13.21 -3.02 7.11
N GLU A 246 -13.80 -3.66 8.11
CA GLU A 246 -14.96 -3.18 8.86
C GLU A 246 -14.47 -2.42 10.11
N LEU A 247 -14.77 -1.13 10.18
CA LEU A 247 -14.48 -0.26 11.31
C LEU A 247 -15.72 -0.19 12.20
N LEU A 248 -15.91 -1.23 13.02
CA LEU A 248 -17.09 -1.48 13.85
C LEU A 248 -17.18 -0.54 15.06
N GLY A 249 -17.07 0.78 14.89
CA GLY A 249 -17.18 1.73 16.00
C GLY A 249 -16.43 1.28 17.27
N GLN A 250 -17.18 1.02 18.34
CA GLN A 250 -16.67 0.50 19.62
C GLN A 250 -16.43 -1.02 19.68
N GLY A 251 -16.97 -1.78 18.73
CA GLY A 251 -16.88 -3.24 18.61
C GLY A 251 -15.57 -3.76 17.99
N GLY A 252 -14.64 -2.87 17.62
CA GLY A 252 -13.30 -3.23 17.14
C GLY A 252 -13.12 -3.05 15.63
N ILE A 253 -12.03 -3.60 15.10
CA ILE A 253 -11.71 -3.58 13.68
C ILE A 253 -11.57 -5.02 13.18
N THR A 254 -12.29 -5.32 12.10
CA THR A 254 -12.30 -6.64 11.46
C THR A 254 -11.84 -6.53 10.02
N VAL A 255 -10.85 -7.33 9.65
CA VAL A 255 -10.37 -7.45 8.27
C VAL A 255 -10.98 -8.70 7.65
N HIS A 256 -11.89 -8.51 6.70
CA HIS A 256 -12.44 -9.59 5.88
C HIS A 256 -11.54 -9.81 4.68
N MET A 257 -11.02 -11.01 4.52
CA MET A 257 -10.06 -11.31 3.45
C MET A 257 -10.40 -12.62 2.77
N LEU A 258 -10.39 -12.63 1.44
CA LEU A 258 -10.47 -13.82 0.61
C LEU A 258 -9.32 -13.82 -0.39
N HIS A 259 -9.00 -15.02 -0.90
CA HIS A 259 -7.98 -15.17 -1.93
C HIS A 259 -8.44 -16.10 -3.04
N ALA A 260 -7.90 -15.90 -4.24
CA ALA A 260 -7.93 -16.92 -5.29
C ALA A 260 -6.49 -17.43 -5.50
N PRO A 261 -6.31 -18.76 -5.67
CA PRO A 261 -5.01 -19.34 -5.98
C PRO A 261 -4.58 -18.99 -7.42
N GLY A 262 -3.29 -19.19 -7.70
CA GLY A 262 -2.69 -18.93 -8.99
C GLY A 262 -1.16 -18.98 -8.89
N ASP A 263 -0.49 -18.98 -10.05
CA ASP A 263 0.96 -18.96 -10.12
C ASP A 263 1.52 -17.54 -9.99
N GLY A 264 1.01 -16.61 -10.83
CA GLY A 264 1.36 -15.18 -10.79
C GLY A 264 2.84 -14.89 -11.01
N THR A 265 3.57 -15.85 -11.59
CA THR A 265 5.02 -15.76 -11.73
C THR A 265 5.37 -14.92 -12.96
N LEU A 266 6.28 -13.97 -12.78
CA LEU A 266 6.96 -13.27 -13.87
C LEU A 266 8.16 -14.11 -14.30
N HIS A 267 7.96 -14.94 -15.33
CA HIS A 267 8.98 -15.78 -15.94
C HIS A 267 9.88 -14.92 -16.82
N VAL A 268 10.92 -14.37 -16.21
CA VAL A 268 11.92 -13.57 -16.90
C VAL A 268 13.25 -14.32 -16.88
N ALA A 269 13.88 -14.49 -18.03
CA ALA A 269 15.17 -15.17 -18.11
C ALA A 269 16.22 -14.37 -17.32
N PRO A 270 17.10 -15.03 -16.53
CA PRO A 270 18.07 -14.33 -15.68
C PRO A 270 19.00 -13.38 -16.44
N GLU A 271 19.31 -13.71 -17.69
CA GLU A 271 20.17 -12.95 -18.59
C GLU A 271 19.41 -12.00 -19.52
N ASP A 272 18.08 -11.89 -19.42
CA ASP A 272 17.29 -10.98 -20.26
C ASP A 272 17.63 -9.51 -19.92
N PRO A 273 18.29 -8.76 -20.82
CA PRO A 273 18.62 -7.35 -20.58
C PRO A 273 17.35 -6.50 -20.43
N GLY A 274 16.24 -6.93 -21.02
CA GLY A 274 14.90 -6.34 -20.88
C GLY A 274 14.38 -6.35 -19.44
N ALA A 275 14.92 -7.23 -18.60
CA ALA A 275 14.53 -7.38 -17.21
C ALA A 275 15.16 -6.35 -16.27
N ASP A 276 16.36 -5.85 -16.59
CA ASP A 276 17.18 -5.08 -15.65
C ASP A 276 16.45 -3.82 -15.17
N ALA A 277 16.21 -3.75 -13.86
CA ALA A 277 15.50 -2.65 -13.23
C ALA A 277 16.31 -1.33 -13.20
N ASN A 278 17.63 -1.41 -13.40
CA ASN A 278 18.51 -0.24 -13.42
C ASN A 278 18.34 0.57 -14.72
N LEU A 279 17.93 -0.09 -15.81
CA LEU A 279 17.68 0.55 -17.09
C LEU A 279 16.42 1.41 -17.06
N CYS A 280 16.42 2.49 -17.86
CA CYS A 280 15.23 3.32 -18.06
C CYS A 280 14.03 2.48 -18.53
N LEU A 281 12.85 2.90 -18.09
CA LEU A 281 11.60 2.25 -18.48
C LEU A 281 11.07 2.85 -19.77
N GLU A 282 10.79 2.00 -20.74
CA GLU A 282 10.06 2.40 -21.95
C GLU A 282 8.58 2.63 -21.64
N ASP A 283 8.05 3.74 -22.14
CA ASP A 283 6.63 4.07 -22.08
C ASP A 283 5.90 3.34 -23.22
N ARG A 284 5.27 2.21 -22.90
CA ARG A 284 4.54 1.38 -23.88
C ARG A 284 3.09 1.83 -24.01
N ASN A 285 2.47 1.44 -25.11
CA ASN A 285 1.05 1.71 -25.40
C ASN A 285 0.31 0.41 -25.74
N ILE A 286 0.29 -0.51 -24.79
CA ILE A 286 -0.35 -1.82 -24.90
C ILE A 286 -1.86 -1.63 -24.95
N TYR A 287 -2.52 -2.34 -25.87
CA TYR A 287 -3.98 -2.35 -25.92
C TYR A 287 -4.54 -3.06 -24.68
N PRO A 288 -5.56 -2.51 -24.02
CA PRO A 288 -6.06 -3.06 -22.76
C PRO A 288 -7.09 -4.17 -22.99
N ASP A 289 -6.62 -5.32 -23.44
CA ASP A 289 -7.40 -6.54 -23.53
C ASP A 289 -6.81 -7.69 -22.71
N VAL A 290 -7.67 -8.65 -22.39
CA VAL A 290 -7.35 -9.94 -21.81
C VAL A 290 -7.85 -10.99 -22.78
N ARG A 291 -6.95 -11.90 -23.16
CA ARG A 291 -7.22 -13.04 -24.03
C ARG A 291 -7.78 -14.17 -23.18
N ILE A 292 -9.05 -14.49 -23.39
CA ILE A 292 -9.70 -15.67 -22.83
C ILE A 292 -9.50 -16.80 -23.84
N PRO A 293 -8.79 -17.88 -23.48
CA PRO A 293 -8.66 -19.05 -24.32
C PRO A 293 -10.04 -19.56 -24.74
N ALA A 294 -10.16 -20.00 -25.99
CA ALA A 294 -11.35 -20.69 -26.45
C ALA A 294 -11.57 -21.97 -25.65
N ASP A 295 -12.83 -22.32 -25.40
CA ASP A 295 -13.21 -23.71 -25.13
C ASP A 295 -12.91 -24.56 -26.39
N ASP A 296 -12.88 -25.89 -26.27
CA ASP A 296 -12.37 -26.85 -27.27
C ASP A 296 -12.84 -26.67 -28.75
N ASN A 297 -13.86 -25.84 -29.02
CA ASN A 297 -14.39 -25.53 -30.38
C ASN A 297 -14.64 -24.02 -30.65
N GLY A 298 -14.11 -23.10 -29.83
CA GLY A 298 -14.38 -21.66 -29.94
C GLY A 298 -13.26 -20.81 -30.54
N ASP A 299 -13.55 -19.54 -30.78
CA ASP A 299 -12.54 -18.51 -31.05
C ASP A 299 -12.05 -17.89 -29.74
N GLU A 300 -10.78 -17.45 -29.71
CA GLU A 300 -10.22 -16.68 -28.59
C GLU A 300 -11.04 -15.39 -28.39
N GLN A 301 -11.60 -15.21 -27.18
CA GLN A 301 -12.35 -14.02 -26.86
C GLN A 301 -11.43 -12.95 -26.25
N ARG A 302 -11.61 -11.70 -26.68
CA ARG A 302 -10.94 -10.55 -26.09
C ARG A 302 -11.91 -9.76 -25.24
N VAL A 303 -11.57 -9.61 -23.97
CA VAL A 303 -12.34 -8.79 -23.01
C VAL A 303 -11.47 -7.67 -22.47
N SER A 304 -12.09 -6.65 -21.88
CA SER A 304 -11.33 -5.55 -21.30
C SER A 304 -10.53 -5.95 -20.05
N GLY A 305 -9.31 -5.44 -19.95
CA GLY A 305 -8.44 -5.62 -18.79
C GLY A 305 -6.97 -5.37 -19.14
N PHE A 306 -6.08 -5.89 -18.30
CA PHE A 306 -4.63 -5.74 -18.42
C PHE A 306 -4.01 -7.12 -18.34
N GLN A 307 -3.45 -7.60 -19.45
CA GLN A 307 -2.72 -8.87 -19.47
C GLN A 307 -1.25 -8.64 -19.79
N VAL A 308 -0.38 -9.18 -18.95
CA VAL A 308 1.06 -9.25 -19.18
C VAL A 308 1.34 -10.57 -19.90
N LEU A 309 1.52 -10.48 -21.22
CA LEU A 309 1.84 -11.62 -22.06
C LEU A 309 3.34 -11.99 -21.95
N PRO A 310 3.75 -13.21 -22.34
CA PRO A 310 5.15 -13.65 -22.27
C PRO A 310 6.16 -12.64 -22.84
N GLU A 311 5.85 -12.02 -23.97
CA GLU A 311 6.67 -11.00 -24.64
C GLU A 311 6.82 -9.68 -23.84
N ASP A 312 5.93 -9.43 -22.88
CA ASP A 312 5.91 -8.23 -22.05
C ASP A 312 6.46 -8.48 -20.62
N GLN A 313 6.77 -9.73 -20.24
CA GLN A 313 7.11 -10.04 -18.84
C GLN A 313 8.40 -9.35 -18.36
N ALA A 314 9.44 -9.30 -19.20
CA ALA A 314 10.70 -8.63 -18.85
C ALA A 314 10.50 -7.13 -18.64
N TRP A 315 9.78 -6.48 -19.56
CA TRP A 315 9.40 -5.07 -19.45
C TRP A 315 8.52 -4.82 -18.23
N PHE A 316 7.52 -5.66 -17.97
CA PHE A 316 6.62 -5.47 -16.84
C PHE A 316 7.31 -5.70 -15.50
N ARG A 317 8.28 -6.64 -15.42
CA ARG A 317 9.17 -6.76 -14.27
C ARG A 317 9.89 -5.44 -14.02
N ARG A 318 10.51 -4.84 -15.05
CA ARG A 318 11.16 -3.53 -14.93
C ARG A 318 10.16 -2.44 -14.47
N ALA A 319 8.97 -2.41 -15.04
CA ALA A 319 7.91 -1.46 -14.68
C ALA A 319 7.51 -1.58 -13.20
N LEU A 320 7.33 -2.82 -12.72
CA LEU A 320 7.02 -3.15 -11.34
C LEU A 320 8.13 -2.63 -10.42
N LEU A 321 9.37 -3.04 -10.65
CA LEU A 321 10.48 -2.72 -9.75
C LEU A 321 10.80 -1.24 -9.69
N ARG A 322 10.72 -0.53 -10.82
CA ARG A 322 10.92 0.92 -10.86
C ARG A 322 9.76 1.65 -10.19
N ALA A 323 8.51 1.21 -10.34
CA ALA A 323 7.39 1.78 -9.57
C ALA A 323 7.58 1.58 -8.05
N GLY A 324 8.13 0.44 -7.63
CA GLY A 324 8.49 0.18 -6.23
C GLY A 324 9.59 1.14 -5.73
N ALA A 325 10.65 1.30 -6.51
CA ALA A 325 11.73 2.25 -6.23
C ALA A 325 11.23 3.69 -6.15
N ALA A 326 10.37 4.13 -7.08
CA ALA A 326 9.71 5.43 -7.05
C ALA A 326 8.94 5.61 -5.74
N GLY A 327 8.17 4.61 -5.32
CA GLY A 327 7.42 4.67 -4.08
C GLY A 327 8.32 4.81 -2.86
N LEU A 328 9.43 4.08 -2.82
CA LEU A 328 10.41 4.18 -1.73
C LEU A 328 11.05 5.58 -1.66
N MET A 329 11.47 6.14 -2.80
CA MET A 329 12.06 7.49 -2.85
C MET A 329 11.05 8.57 -2.52
N ALA A 330 9.79 8.42 -2.92
CA ALA A 330 8.74 9.37 -2.57
C ALA A 330 8.53 9.39 -1.05
N PHE A 331 8.61 8.23 -0.39
CA PHE A 331 8.46 8.11 1.06
C PHE A 331 9.64 8.67 1.87
N THR A 332 10.80 8.90 1.25
CA THR A 332 11.89 9.67 1.87
C THR A 332 11.74 11.18 1.65
N GLY A 333 10.70 11.63 0.93
CA GLY A 333 10.51 13.02 0.56
C GLY A 333 11.29 13.45 -0.68
N GLY A 334 11.93 12.53 -1.40
CA GLY A 334 12.78 12.84 -2.53
C GLY A 334 11.99 13.04 -3.83
N GLY A 335 11.71 14.29 -4.22
CA GLY A 335 11.06 14.61 -5.50
C GLY A 335 11.86 14.14 -6.72
N GLU A 336 12.96 14.83 -7.04
CA GLU A 336 13.79 14.50 -8.21
C GLU A 336 14.34 13.06 -8.21
N PRO A 337 14.78 12.50 -7.07
CA PRO A 337 15.15 11.09 -6.99
C PRO A 337 13.98 10.12 -7.24
N THR A 338 12.73 10.53 -7.05
CA THR A 338 11.54 9.73 -7.46
C THR A 338 11.33 9.80 -8.96
N ALA A 339 11.50 10.99 -9.57
CA ALA A 339 11.24 11.22 -10.98
C ALA A 339 12.04 10.28 -11.91
N GLN A 340 13.28 9.94 -11.55
CA GLN A 340 14.14 9.06 -12.36
C GLN A 340 13.50 7.69 -12.64
N TYR A 341 12.61 7.22 -11.77
CA TYR A 341 12.00 5.89 -11.85
C TYR A 341 10.70 5.85 -12.65
N LEU A 342 10.13 7.01 -12.98
CA LEU A 342 8.81 7.12 -13.61
C LEU A 342 8.92 7.53 -15.07
N THR A 343 7.98 7.06 -15.90
CA THR A 343 7.77 7.58 -17.25
C THR A 343 6.91 8.85 -17.25
N GLY A 344 6.79 9.49 -18.41
CA GLY A 344 5.89 10.62 -18.60
C GLY A 344 4.43 10.29 -18.23
N ARG A 345 3.92 9.12 -18.66
CA ARG A 345 2.56 8.65 -18.32
C ARG A 345 2.35 8.34 -16.85
N GLN A 346 3.40 7.90 -16.16
CA GLN A 346 3.38 7.67 -14.73
C GLN A 346 3.51 8.98 -13.92
N GLY A 347 3.59 10.14 -14.59
CA GLY A 347 3.59 11.43 -13.93
C GLY A 347 4.96 11.94 -13.51
N LYS A 348 6.05 11.50 -14.17
CA LYS A 348 7.44 11.96 -13.91
C LYS A 348 7.56 13.46 -13.62
N ARG A 349 6.90 14.29 -14.43
CA ARG A 349 6.95 15.77 -14.33
C ARG A 349 6.46 16.33 -12.99
N HIS A 350 5.63 15.58 -12.26
CA HIS A 350 5.16 15.99 -10.94
C HIS A 350 6.26 15.97 -9.88
N PHE A 351 7.33 15.23 -10.16
CA PHE A 351 8.49 15.04 -9.30
C PHE A 351 9.72 15.79 -9.81
N GLU A 352 9.67 16.37 -11.01
CA GLU A 352 10.71 17.22 -11.58
C GLU A 352 10.53 18.67 -11.08
N GLY A 353 11.56 19.28 -10.47
CA GLY A 353 11.63 20.74 -10.26
C GLY A 353 10.87 21.34 -9.06
N PHE A 354 10.33 20.55 -8.12
CA PHE A 354 9.61 21.06 -6.94
C PHE A 354 10.27 20.68 -5.61
N THR A 355 11.33 21.39 -5.23
CA THR A 355 11.84 21.47 -3.85
C THR A 355 11.88 22.94 -3.41
N HIS A 356 10.71 23.57 -3.22
CA HIS A 356 10.64 24.89 -2.58
C HIS A 356 10.68 24.73 -1.06
N ALA A 357 11.66 25.35 -0.40
CA ALA A 357 11.91 25.28 1.05
C ALA A 357 10.76 25.76 1.97
N GLY A 358 9.63 26.24 1.42
CA GLY A 358 8.45 26.65 2.18
C GLY A 358 7.19 25.78 1.96
N THR A 359 7.22 24.86 0.98
CA THR A 359 6.08 24.02 0.60
C THR A 359 6.47 22.58 0.24
N GLY A 360 7.77 22.31 0.10
CA GLY A 360 8.33 21.01 -0.27
C GLY A 360 8.76 20.22 0.96
N ILE A 361 8.52 18.92 0.89
CA ILE A 361 9.19 17.92 1.71
C ILE A 361 10.64 17.91 1.25
N VAL A 362 11.58 18.26 2.13
CA VAL A 362 13.01 18.25 1.80
C VAL A 362 13.60 17.01 2.44
N GLN A 363 14.35 16.26 1.64
CA GLN A 363 15.09 15.12 2.13
C GLN A 363 16.44 15.60 2.68
N ASP A 364 16.49 15.96 3.96
CA ASP A 364 17.65 16.57 4.61
C ASP A 364 17.97 15.99 6.00
N ILE A 365 17.21 15.01 6.48
CA ILE A 365 17.39 14.42 7.81
C ILE A 365 18.06 13.04 7.72
N ASP A 366 19.07 12.84 8.56
CA ASP A 366 19.86 11.60 8.68
C ASP A 366 19.94 11.14 10.15
N PRO A 367 18.84 10.65 10.77
CA PRO A 367 18.85 10.25 12.17
C PRO A 367 19.35 8.80 12.31
N GLN A 368 19.91 8.50 13.48
CA GLN A 368 20.18 7.13 13.90
C GLN A 368 19.03 6.63 14.77
N ILE A 369 18.31 5.62 14.29
CA ILE A 369 17.17 5.01 14.99
C ILE A 369 17.51 3.52 15.18
N ARG A 370 17.53 3.05 16.42
CA ARG A 370 17.86 1.69 16.82
C ARG A 370 19.20 1.20 16.26
N GLY A 371 20.18 2.09 16.27
CA GLY A 371 21.53 1.83 15.75
C GLY A 371 21.64 1.84 14.22
N ILE A 372 20.53 2.01 13.49
CA ILE A 372 20.49 2.05 12.03
C ILE A 372 20.40 3.50 11.59
N ARG A 373 21.22 3.88 10.61
CA ARG A 373 21.20 5.19 10.00
C ARG A 373 20.13 5.24 8.90
N PHE A 374 19.28 6.26 8.91
CA PHE A 374 18.21 6.43 7.93
C PHE A 374 18.32 7.77 7.24
N ILE A 375 17.95 7.85 5.95
CA ILE A 375 17.85 9.11 5.22
C ILE A 375 16.38 9.33 4.86
N GLY A 376 15.89 10.54 5.09
CA GLY A 376 14.49 10.84 4.86
C GLY A 376 14.12 12.30 5.12
N THR A 377 12.88 12.47 5.55
CA THR A 377 12.26 13.75 5.86
C THR A 377 11.59 13.67 7.21
N ASP A 378 11.47 14.82 7.87
CA ASP A 378 10.66 14.97 9.06
C ASP A 378 9.45 15.90 8.82
N HIS A 379 8.54 15.90 9.80
CA HIS A 379 7.47 16.87 9.89
C HIS A 379 7.17 17.17 11.35
N VAL A 380 7.28 18.45 11.72
CA VAL A 380 6.94 18.92 13.06
C VAL A 380 5.53 19.48 13.08
N PHE A 381 4.67 18.89 13.90
CA PHE A 381 3.29 19.33 14.10
C PHE A 381 2.96 19.43 15.59
N ARG A 382 1.72 19.82 15.90
CA ARG A 382 1.21 19.88 17.27
C ARG A 382 0.22 18.76 17.52
N LEU A 383 0.51 17.94 18.52
CA LEU A 383 -0.40 16.94 19.07
C LEU A 383 -0.79 17.38 20.48
N ASN A 384 -2.09 17.68 20.68
CA ASN A 384 -2.63 18.16 21.96
C ASN A 384 -1.81 19.33 22.57
N GLY A 385 -1.36 20.25 21.71
CA GLY A 385 -0.57 21.44 22.08
C GLY A 385 0.94 21.22 22.21
N LYS A 386 1.41 19.97 22.31
CA LYS A 386 2.84 19.61 22.37
C LYS A 386 3.43 19.47 20.98
N ARG A 387 4.71 19.83 20.83
CA ARG A 387 5.44 19.67 19.56
C ARG A 387 5.84 18.21 19.42
N VAL A 388 5.54 17.65 18.26
CA VAL A 388 5.87 16.27 17.90
C VAL A 388 6.55 16.30 16.54
N GLU A 389 7.59 15.50 16.39
CA GLU A 389 8.28 15.28 15.13
C GLU A 389 7.96 13.87 14.64
N ALA A 390 7.41 13.77 13.44
CA ALA A 390 7.31 12.52 12.71
C ALA A 390 8.46 12.45 11.70
N PHE A 391 9.06 11.28 11.54
CA PHE A 391 10.14 11.00 10.60
C PHE A 391 9.75 9.82 9.71
N SER A 392 10.09 9.91 8.42
CA SER A 392 9.93 8.83 7.46
C SER A 392 11.17 8.76 6.58
N GLY A 393 11.69 7.55 6.36
CA GLY A 393 12.95 7.40 5.63
C GLY A 393 13.25 5.98 5.22
N LEU A 394 14.44 5.80 4.67
CA LEU A 394 15.00 4.54 4.20
C LEU A 394 16.40 4.38 4.76
N ALA A 395 16.81 3.14 5.09
CA ALA A 395 18.16 2.87 5.59
C ALA A 395 19.21 3.47 4.65
N ALA A 396 20.19 4.20 5.19
CA ALA A 396 21.07 5.09 4.43
C ALA A 396 21.80 4.39 3.26
N ASP A 397 22.27 3.16 3.48
CA ASP A 397 22.96 2.39 2.43
C ASP A 397 22.01 1.98 1.31
N LEU A 398 20.76 1.65 1.63
CA LEU A 398 19.72 1.31 0.66
C LEU A 398 19.23 2.53 -0.10
N PHE A 399 19.11 3.65 0.61
CA PHE A 399 18.82 4.95 0.02
C PHE A 399 19.87 5.30 -1.03
N LYS A 400 21.16 5.10 -0.74
CA LYS A 400 22.23 5.40 -1.69
C LYS A 400 22.07 4.64 -3.00
N TYR A 401 21.77 3.34 -2.97
CA TYR A 401 21.54 2.55 -4.18
C TYR A 401 20.38 3.10 -5.02
N LEU A 402 19.25 3.43 -4.38
CA LEU A 402 18.11 4.00 -5.08
C LEU A 402 18.31 5.46 -5.51
N ARG A 403 19.14 6.24 -4.82
CA ARG A 403 19.51 7.56 -5.32
C ARG A 403 20.32 7.43 -6.60
N ASP A 404 21.24 6.47 -6.64
CA ASP A 404 22.19 6.26 -7.74
C ASP A 404 21.60 5.42 -8.90
N GLY A 405 20.31 5.03 -8.82
CA GLY A 405 19.60 4.30 -9.88
C GLY A 405 19.75 2.77 -9.86
N ASP A 406 20.43 2.22 -8.85
CA ASP A 406 20.75 0.78 -8.73
C ASP A 406 19.68 0.00 -7.96
N VAL A 407 18.53 -0.17 -8.60
CA VAL A 407 17.37 -0.90 -8.07
C VAL A 407 17.70 -2.36 -7.77
N GLU A 408 18.47 -3.04 -8.63
CA GLU A 408 18.78 -4.45 -8.42
C GLU A 408 19.70 -4.67 -7.21
N ARG A 409 20.67 -3.77 -6.98
CA ARG A 409 21.49 -3.84 -5.77
C ARG A 409 20.68 -3.51 -4.53
N TYR A 410 19.82 -2.48 -4.57
CA TYR A 410 18.88 -2.20 -3.48
C TYR A 410 18.11 -3.47 -3.08
N ARG A 411 17.52 -4.19 -4.05
CA ARG A 411 16.71 -5.39 -3.78
C ARG A 411 17.51 -6.51 -3.12
N ARG A 412 18.72 -6.79 -3.63
CA ARG A 412 19.60 -7.84 -3.06
C ARG A 412 20.02 -7.50 -1.63
N GLU A 413 20.41 -6.25 -1.39
CA GLU A 413 20.88 -5.81 -0.08
C GLU A 413 19.73 -5.73 0.93
N ALA A 414 18.56 -5.25 0.52
CA ALA A 414 17.37 -5.25 1.35
C ALA A 414 16.94 -6.69 1.73
N HIS A 415 17.00 -7.63 0.78
CA HIS A 415 16.75 -9.04 1.06
C HIS A 415 17.76 -9.63 2.06
N ALA A 416 19.05 -9.31 1.92
CA ALA A 416 20.08 -9.78 2.85
C ALA A 416 19.88 -9.23 4.27
N LEU A 417 19.46 -7.97 4.40
CA LEU A 417 19.26 -7.29 5.68
C LEU A 417 17.92 -7.59 6.37
N ARG A 418 16.99 -8.32 5.70
CA ARG A 418 15.62 -8.53 6.18
C ARG A 418 15.53 -9.09 7.61
N ALA A 419 16.43 -10.00 7.97
CA ALA A 419 16.46 -10.60 9.30
C ALA A 419 16.89 -9.59 10.37
N THR A 420 17.85 -8.72 10.06
CA THR A 420 18.37 -7.69 10.95
C THR A 420 17.28 -6.70 11.36
N TRP A 421 16.43 -6.28 10.41
CA TRP A 421 15.33 -5.35 10.70
C TRP A 421 14.23 -5.96 11.56
N ARG A 422 13.92 -7.25 11.37
CA ARG A 422 12.99 -7.97 12.26
C ARG A 422 13.51 -7.97 13.71
N SER A 423 14.82 -8.13 13.88
CA SER A 423 15.48 -8.15 15.19
C SER A 423 15.79 -6.77 15.78
N ALA A 424 15.69 -5.69 15.00
CA ALA A 424 15.89 -4.31 15.46
C ALA A 424 14.75 -3.80 16.36
N ARG A 425 14.19 -4.66 17.21
CA ARG A 425 13.28 -4.34 18.31
C ARG A 425 14.14 -4.16 19.56
N GLY A 426 14.63 -2.95 19.79
CA GLY A 426 15.47 -2.61 20.94
C GLY A 426 15.11 -1.25 21.52
N LYS A 427 15.54 -0.99 22.75
CA LYS A 427 15.50 0.35 23.36
C LYS A 427 16.63 1.18 22.77
N ASP A 428 16.28 2.28 22.15
CA ASP A 428 17.14 3.40 21.80
C ASP A 428 16.63 4.69 22.46
N ASP A 429 17.34 5.80 22.26
CA ASP A 429 16.97 7.12 22.82
C ASP A 429 15.70 7.71 22.20
N TYR A 430 15.09 7.01 21.23
CA TYR A 430 13.89 7.43 20.55
C TYR A 430 12.64 7.16 21.42
N ASP A 431 12.18 8.18 22.14
CA ASP A 431 11.06 8.10 23.10
C ASP A 431 9.69 8.19 22.42
N GLY A 432 9.42 7.26 21.49
CA GLY A 432 8.13 7.20 20.80
C GLY A 432 7.98 6.01 19.84
N PRO A 433 6.88 5.93 19.07
CA PRO A 433 6.61 4.78 18.23
C PRO A 433 7.56 4.73 17.04
N VAL A 434 8.12 3.55 16.77
CA VAL A 434 9.03 3.27 15.66
C VAL A 434 8.57 2.00 14.94
N SER A 435 8.36 2.10 13.63
CA SER A 435 8.04 0.99 12.74
C SER A 435 9.12 0.89 11.66
N ILE A 436 9.90 -0.20 11.67
CA ILE A 436 10.89 -0.53 10.64
C ILE A 436 10.38 -1.73 9.85
N ARG A 437 10.41 -1.63 8.52
CA ARG A 437 9.89 -2.66 7.60
C ARG A 437 11.01 -3.42 6.89
N GLU A 438 10.66 -4.57 6.33
CA GLU A 438 11.58 -5.47 5.62
C GLU A 438 12.05 -4.96 4.24
N ASP A 439 11.59 -3.78 3.82
CA ASP A 439 12.09 -3.06 2.65
C ASP A 439 13.12 -1.98 3.05
N GLY A 440 13.46 -1.91 4.34
CA GLY A 440 14.39 -0.94 4.92
C GLY A 440 13.76 0.41 5.25
N THR A 441 12.45 0.58 5.07
CA THR A 441 11.76 1.82 5.41
C THR A 441 11.52 1.94 6.90
N VAL A 442 11.55 3.16 7.40
CA VAL A 442 11.21 3.50 8.78
C VAL A 442 10.18 4.61 8.83
N MET A 443 9.27 4.50 9.78
CA MET A 443 8.43 5.59 10.23
C MET A 443 8.58 5.70 11.75
N ALA A 444 8.85 6.90 12.26
CA ALA A 444 9.11 7.13 13.66
C ALA A 444 8.47 8.44 14.13
N MET A 445 8.18 8.56 15.42
CA MET A 445 7.65 9.79 15.98
C MET A 445 8.17 10.04 17.39
N GLN A 446 8.50 11.29 17.73
CA GLN A 446 9.04 11.66 19.04
C GLN A 446 8.51 13.00 19.53
N LEU A 447 8.48 13.18 20.85
CA LEU A 447 8.19 14.48 21.46
C LEU A 447 9.40 15.40 21.31
N LEU A 448 9.14 16.65 20.94
CA LEU A 448 10.18 17.68 20.92
C LEU A 448 10.14 18.52 22.21
N PRO A 449 11.29 18.98 22.71
CA PRO A 449 11.34 19.94 23.80
C PRO A 449 10.53 21.21 23.48
N GLU A 450 9.85 21.76 24.49
CA GLU A 450 9.20 23.06 24.33
C GLU A 450 10.26 24.15 24.15
N VAL A 451 10.13 24.92 23.06
CA VAL A 451 10.96 26.12 22.88
C VAL A 451 10.52 27.12 23.95
N ARG A 452 11.37 27.34 24.96
CA ARG A 452 11.17 28.43 25.94
C ARG A 452 11.07 29.75 25.17
N ARG A 453 9.86 30.26 24.98
CA ARG A 453 9.64 31.63 24.51
C ARG A 453 10.25 32.56 25.56
N LYS A 454 11.43 33.12 25.28
CA LYS A 454 11.91 34.31 26.00
C LYS A 454 10.84 35.37 25.79
N ARG A 455 10.06 35.68 26.83
CA ARG A 455 9.15 36.84 26.82
C ARG A 455 10.00 38.07 26.46
N PRO A 456 9.60 38.90 25.49
CA PRO A 456 10.23 40.20 25.34
C PRO A 456 10.13 40.90 26.70
N ARG A 457 11.25 41.35 27.24
CA ARG A 457 11.23 42.28 28.38
C ARG A 457 10.30 43.41 27.97
N LYS A 458 9.21 43.61 28.73
CA LYS A 458 8.48 44.88 28.68
C LYS A 458 9.50 45.96 29.00
N THR A 459 10.00 46.65 27.98
CA THR A 459 10.58 47.98 28.14
C THR A 459 9.41 48.86 28.55
N GLY A 460 9.31 49.11 29.86
CA GLY A 460 8.45 50.16 30.38
C GLY A 460 8.97 51.50 29.84
N ALA A 461 8.03 52.27 29.29
CA ALA A 461 8.11 53.72 29.24
C ALA A 461 6.86 54.23 29.95
#